data_AF-K5X4R4-F1
#
_entry.id   AF-K5X4R4-F1
#
_cell.length_a   1.000
_cell.length_b   1.000
_cell.length_c   1.000
_cell.angle_alpha   90.00
_cell.angle_beta   90.00
_cell.angle_gamma   90.00
#
_symmetry.space_group_name_H-M   'P 1'
#
loop_
_entity.id
_entity.type
_entity.pdbx_description
1 polymer ?
#
loop_
_entity_poly.entity_id
_entity_poly.type
_entity_poly.pdbx_seq_one_letter_code
_entity_poly.pdbx_strand_id
1 'polypeptide(L)'
;MKASAIRLIRIIPRKALDPSSAKILDAPPSQIQELHQPTVLDLLKQQREEAGPEWPANIRLEPVVKKEAFKRVRPELRTRLKKLLKER
;
A
#
# COMPACT_ATOMS: atom_id res chain seq x y z
N MET A 1 -42.42 -4.06 -5.19
CA MET A 1 -42.22 -5.19 -4.25
C MET A 1 -41.53 -4.66 -3.00
N LYS A 2 -42.18 -4.70 -1.82
CA LYS A 2 -41.58 -4.26 -0.55
C LYS A 2 -40.88 -5.44 0.13
N ALA A 3 -39.66 -5.23 0.62
CA ALA A 3 -38.96 -6.24 1.41
C ALA A 3 -39.70 -6.47 2.74
N SER A 4 -40.06 -7.71 3.04
CA SER A 4 -40.65 -8.11 4.32
C SER A 4 -39.56 -8.56 5.29
N ALA A 5 -39.77 -8.35 6.60
CA ALA A 5 -38.78 -8.65 7.65
C ALA A 5 -38.26 -10.10 7.63
N ILE A 6 -39.11 -11.05 7.22
CA ILE A 6 -38.76 -12.47 7.07
C ILE A 6 -37.69 -12.69 6.00
N ARG A 7 -37.59 -11.82 4.99
CA ARG A 7 -36.56 -11.88 3.94
C ARG A 7 -35.25 -11.21 4.32
N LEU A 8 -35.20 -10.50 5.46
CA LEU A 8 -33.99 -9.83 5.96
C LEU A 8 -33.16 -10.72 6.89
N ILE A 9 -33.76 -11.79 7.44
CA ILE A 9 -33.12 -12.66 8.43
C ILE A 9 -33.10 -14.09 7.89
N ARG A 10 -31.90 -14.61 7.61
CA ARG A 10 -31.68 -16.01 7.23
C ARG A 10 -31.12 -16.76 8.42
N ILE A 11 -31.92 -17.64 9.02
CA ILE A 11 -31.47 -18.52 10.09
C ILE A 11 -30.72 -19.69 9.45
N ILE A 12 -29.42 -19.79 9.74
CA ILE A 12 -28.57 -20.89 9.27
C ILE A 12 -28.31 -21.83 10.46
N PRO A 13 -28.61 -23.13 10.35
CA PRO A 13 -28.37 -24.08 11.43
C PRO A 13 -26.87 -24.23 11.69
N ARG A 14 -26.49 -24.27 12.97
CA ARG A 14 -25.09 -24.29 13.41
C ARG A 14 -24.29 -25.47 12.85
N LYS A 15 -24.95 -26.60 12.55
CA LYS A 15 -24.37 -27.79 11.91
C LYS A 15 -23.93 -27.57 10.45
N ALA A 16 -24.51 -26.58 9.77
CA ALA A 16 -24.14 -26.22 8.40
C ALA A 16 -22.93 -25.28 8.33
N LEU A 17 -22.48 -24.76 9.48
CA LEU A 17 -21.22 -24.04 9.60
C LEU A 17 -20.16 -25.07 9.96
N ASP A 18 -19.24 -25.35 9.05
CA ASP A 18 -18.06 -26.16 9.34
C ASP A 18 -16.92 -25.21 9.77
N PRO A 19 -16.68 -25.04 11.09
CA PRO A 19 -15.69 -24.10 11.59
C PRO A 19 -14.26 -24.51 11.20
N SER A 20 -14.02 -25.78 10.88
CA SER A 20 -12.73 -26.28 10.37
C SER A 20 -12.46 -25.87 8.92
N SER A 21 -13.50 -25.63 8.13
CA SER A 21 -13.39 -25.18 6.73
C SER A 21 -13.19 -23.67 6.58
N ALA A 22 -13.38 -22.90 7.66
CA ALA A 22 -13.28 -21.46 7.63
C ALA A 22 -11.81 -21.03 7.55
N LYS A 23 -11.45 -20.35 6.46
CA LYS A 23 -10.15 -19.69 6.34
C LYS A 23 -10.11 -18.52 7.34
N ILE A 24 -9.46 -18.73 8.48
CA ILE A 24 -9.15 -17.67 9.43
C ILE A 24 -8.11 -16.78 8.74
N LEU A 25 -8.49 -15.53 8.45
CA LEU A 25 -7.54 -14.53 8.00
C LEU A 25 -6.92 -13.89 9.22
N ASP A 26 -5.60 -13.77 9.22
CA ASP A 26 -4.89 -13.06 10.27
C ASP A 26 -5.31 -11.59 10.31
N ALA A 27 -5.21 -11.00 11.50
CA ALA A 27 -5.37 -9.56 11.64
C ALA A 27 -4.33 -8.83 10.78
N PRO A 28 -4.69 -7.69 10.16
CA PRO A 28 -3.72 -6.88 9.42
C PRO A 28 -2.57 -6.46 10.36
N PRO A 29 -1.36 -6.31 9.83
CA PRO A 29 -0.21 -5.87 10.61
C PRO A 29 -0.47 -4.48 11.23
N SER A 30 0.16 -4.22 12.36
CA SER A 30 0.08 -2.89 12.98
C SER A 30 0.91 -1.88 12.19
N GLN A 31 0.49 -0.62 12.19
CA GLN A 31 1.19 0.47 11.49
C GLN A 31 2.66 0.63 11.95
N ILE A 32 2.97 0.25 13.19
CA ILE A 32 4.34 0.27 13.72
C ILE A 32 5.21 -0.79 13.01
N GLN A 33 4.66 -1.97 12.74
CA GLN A 33 5.37 -3.03 12.02
C GLN A 33 5.61 -2.65 10.55
N GLU A 34 4.69 -1.93 9.92
CA GLU A 34 4.84 -1.43 8.56
C GLU A 34 6.02 -0.45 8.40
N LEU A 35 6.33 0.34 9.43
CA LEU A 35 7.48 1.26 9.40
C LEU A 35 8.84 0.55 9.34
N HIS A 36 8.90 -0.71 9.76
CA HIS A 36 10.11 -1.53 9.73
C HIS A 36 10.24 -2.34 8.43
N GLN A 37 9.21 -2.36 7.58
CA GLN A 37 9.29 -3.06 6.31
C GLN A 37 10.11 -2.25 5.29
N PRO A 38 10.93 -2.92 4.46
CA PRO A 38 11.67 -2.25 3.41
C PRO A 38 10.69 -1.62 2.42
N THR A 39 10.95 -0.37 2.02
CA THR A 39 10.13 0.27 1.00
C THR A 39 10.42 -0.35 -0.37
N VAL A 40 9.50 -0.17 -1.33
CA VAL A 40 9.71 -0.59 -2.72
C VAL A 40 11.00 0.02 -3.29
N LEU A 41 11.31 1.27 -2.93
CA LEU A 41 12.54 1.94 -3.31
C LEU A 41 13.79 1.27 -2.73
N ASP A 42 13.71 0.75 -1.51
CA ASP A 42 14.84 0.03 -0.88
C ASP A 42 15.04 -1.34 -1.54
N LEU A 43 13.95 -2.04 -1.85
CA LEU A 43 14.00 -3.31 -2.59
C LEU A 43 14.59 -3.12 -3.99
N LEU A 44 14.20 -2.07 -4.70
CA LEU A 44 14.75 -1.78 -6.03
C LEU A 44 16.22 -1.37 -5.98
N LYS A 45 16.67 -0.69 -4.92
CA LYS A 45 18.09 -0.38 -4.72
C LYS A 45 18.89 -1.66 -4.50
N GLN A 46 18.40 -2.57 -3.66
CA GLN A 46 19.02 -3.88 -3.43
C GLN A 46 19.12 -4.66 -4.74
N GLN A 47 18.03 -4.78 -5.50
CA GLN A 47 18.02 -5.46 -6.79
C GLN A 47 18.99 -4.82 -7.80
N ARG A 48 19.12 -3.49 -7.81
CA ARG A 48 20.09 -2.80 -8.67
C ARG A 48 21.52 -3.13 -8.28
N GLU A 49 21.82 -3.17 -6.99
CA GLU A 49 23.14 -3.54 -6.48
C GLU A 49 23.48 -5.00 -6.80
N GLU A 50 22.51 -5.90 -6.70
CA GLU A 50 22.66 -7.32 -7.04
C GLU A 50 22.83 -7.55 -8.55
N ALA A 51 22.04 -6.87 -9.38
CA ALA A 51 22.07 -7.03 -10.84
C ALA A 51 23.28 -6.36 -11.51
N GLY A 52 23.86 -5.33 -10.89
CA GLY A 52 25.04 -4.61 -11.39
C GLY A 52 24.93 -4.21 -12.88
N PRO A 53 25.72 -4.82 -13.79
CA PRO A 53 25.71 -4.50 -15.22
C PRO A 53 24.46 -4.96 -15.97
N GLU A 54 23.68 -5.91 -15.43
CA GLU A 54 22.43 -6.38 -16.05
C GLU A 54 21.24 -5.48 -15.70
N TRP A 55 21.44 -4.46 -14.86
CA TRP A 55 20.34 -3.59 -14.48
C TRP A 55 19.76 -2.81 -15.67
N PRO A 56 18.43 -2.82 -15.88
CA PRO A 56 17.79 -2.12 -16.97
C PRO A 56 18.09 -0.61 -16.99
N ALA A 57 18.69 -0.14 -18.08
CA ALA A 57 19.05 1.28 -18.26
C ALA A 57 17.84 2.24 -18.31
N ASN A 58 16.64 1.70 -18.55
CA ASN A 58 15.39 2.46 -18.57
C ASN A 58 14.82 2.73 -17.16
N ILE A 59 15.31 2.06 -16.11
CA ILE A 59 14.82 2.28 -14.74
C ILE A 59 15.80 3.16 -13.96
N ARG A 60 15.37 4.40 -13.71
CA ARG A 60 16.08 5.37 -12.86
C ARG A 60 15.43 5.45 -11.49
N LEU A 61 16.22 5.19 -10.45
CA LEU A 61 15.79 5.34 -9.06
C LEU A 61 16.15 6.75 -8.58
N GLU A 62 15.14 7.61 -8.45
CA GLU A 62 15.31 8.96 -7.93
C GLU A 62 15.25 9.00 -6.40
N PRO A 63 16.05 9.87 -5.75
CA PRO A 63 15.99 10.02 -4.30
C PRO A 63 14.73 10.78 -3.85
N VAL A 64 14.27 10.49 -2.64
CA VAL A 64 13.12 11.18 -2.04
C VAL A 64 13.44 12.67 -1.87
N VAL A 65 12.62 13.53 -2.49
CA VAL A 65 12.79 14.99 -2.44
C VAL A 65 12.36 15.53 -1.07
N LYS A 66 13.33 16.01 -0.29
CA LYS A 66 13.08 16.58 1.05
C LYS A 66 12.40 17.95 0.97
N LYS A 67 11.74 18.35 2.07
CA LYS A 67 11.08 19.67 2.20
C LYS A 67 12.05 20.84 1.93
N GLU A 68 13.32 20.67 2.26
CA GLU A 68 14.37 21.68 2.06
C GLU A 68 14.56 22.07 0.60
N ALA A 69 14.39 21.13 -0.33
CA ALA A 69 14.46 21.39 -1.77
C ALA A 69 13.41 22.43 -2.23
N PHE A 70 12.31 22.56 -1.50
CA PHE A 70 11.24 23.51 -1.80
C PHE A 70 11.42 24.89 -1.15
N LYS A 71 12.48 25.13 -0.36
CA LYS A 71 12.65 26.37 0.42
C LYS A 71 12.64 27.63 -0.46
N ARG A 72 13.19 27.55 -1.67
CA ARG A 72 13.26 28.67 -2.64
C ARG A 72 12.09 28.72 -3.63
N VAL A 73 11.19 27.73 -3.58
CA VAL A 73 10.02 27.69 -4.47
C VAL A 73 8.93 28.60 -3.92
N ARG A 74 8.24 29.34 -4.80
CA ARG A 74 7.08 30.17 -4.44
C ARG A 74 6.00 29.31 -3.73
N PRO A 75 5.41 29.77 -2.61
CA PRO A 75 4.48 28.97 -1.81
C PRO A 75 3.33 28.35 -2.61
N GLU A 76 2.75 29.11 -3.54
CA GLU A 76 1.64 28.71 -4.41
C GLU A 76 1.96 27.46 -5.26
N LEU A 77 3.21 27.32 -5.70
CA LEU A 77 3.65 26.23 -6.57
C LEU A 77 4.02 24.96 -5.79
N ARG A 78 4.35 25.09 -4.50
CA ARG A 78 4.84 23.95 -3.68
C ARG A 78 3.82 22.83 -3.59
N THR A 79 2.54 23.15 -3.44
CA THR A 79 1.47 22.16 -3.30
C THR A 79 1.31 21.34 -4.58
N ARG A 80 1.37 22.00 -5.74
CA ARG A 80 1.30 21.35 -7.05
C ARG A 80 2.51 20.44 -7.27
N LEU A 81 3.73 20.91 -7.00
CA LEU A 81 4.95 20.12 -7.18
C LEU A 81 4.99 18.91 -6.24
N LYS A 82 4.61 19.06 -4.97
CA LYS A 82 4.52 17.93 -4.03
C LYS A 82 3.53 16.86 -4.49
N LYS A 83 2.44 17.26 -5.16
CA LYS A 83 1.44 16.32 -5.68
C LYS A 83 1.99 15.51 -6.87
N LEU A 84 2.86 16.10 -7.69
CA LEU A 84 3.52 15.38 -8.79
C LEU A 84 4.52 14.33 -8.31
N LEU A 85 5.09 14.52 -7.12
CA LEU A 85 6.05 13.59 -6.53
C LEU A 85 5.41 12.44 -5.73
N LYS A 86 4.09 12.43 -5.57
CA LYS A 86 3.39 11.31 -4.93
C LYS A 86 3.05 10.28 -6.00
N GLU A 87 3.36 9.02 -5.72
CA GLU A 87 2.88 7.87 -6.48
C GLU A 87 1.34 7.81 -6.41
N ARG A 88 0.70 7.36 -7.51
CA ARG A 88 -0.76 7.31 -7.68
C ARG A 88 -1.31 5.94 -7.33
#